data_AF-A0A525WNH0-F1
#
_entry.id   AF-A0A525WNH0-F1
#
_cell.length_a   1.000
_cell.length_b   1.000
_cell.length_c   1.000
_cell.angle_alpha   90.00
_cell.angle_beta   90.00
_cell.angle_gamma   90.00
#
_symmetry.space_group_name_H-M   'P 1'
#
loop_
_entity.id
_entity.type
_entity.pdbx_description
1 polymer ?
#
loop_
_entity_poly.entity_id
_entity_poly.type
_entity_poly.pdbx_seq_one_letter_code
_entity_poly.pdbx_strand_id
1 'polypeptide(L)'
;MASKDLDKVEEEVKAGESRQIPTIKSYLDRTPVLFNLSWPLLGVPDTGSIFFSGDSANTMNLFDQFIVSRGLHFGESGLKARAGSVQIFRPTDMATGSKRRPKSFDKKTKKGFSDHFPIEMMIDTV
;
A
#
# COMPACT_ATOMS: atom_id res chain seq x y z
N MET A 1 1.98 12.47 -13.94
CA MET A 1 1.20 12.00 -15.09
C MET A 1 0.28 10.91 -14.55
N ALA A 2 -0.99 11.26 -14.31
CA ALA A 2 -2.00 10.31 -13.88
C ALA A 2 -2.40 9.44 -15.08
N SER A 3 -2.64 8.16 -14.81
CA SER A 3 -2.86 7.10 -15.81
C SER A 3 -3.88 7.53 -16.87
N LYS A 4 -3.57 7.23 -18.14
CA LYS A 4 -4.55 7.35 -19.24
C LYS A 4 -5.44 6.11 -19.22
N ASP A 5 -6.68 6.25 -19.70
CA ASP A 5 -7.69 5.18 -19.70
C ASP A 5 -7.26 3.85 -20.34
N LEU A 6 -6.15 3.87 -21.10
CA LEU A 6 -5.55 2.72 -21.77
C LEU A 6 -4.58 1.91 -20.90
N ASP A 7 -4.08 2.44 -19.77
CA ASP A 7 -3.14 1.71 -18.89
C ASP A 7 -3.79 0.47 -18.25
N LYS A 8 -5.12 0.38 -18.27
CA LYS A 8 -5.86 -0.80 -17.81
C LYS A 8 -5.84 -1.96 -18.81
N VAL A 9 -5.45 -1.71 -20.06
CA VAL A 9 -5.50 -2.68 -21.17
C VAL A 9 -4.15 -3.36 -21.40
N GLU A 10 -3.06 -2.85 -20.81
CA GLU A 10 -1.68 -3.29 -21.11
C GLU A 10 -1.24 -4.59 -20.41
N GLU A 11 -2.08 -5.24 -19.61
CA GLU A 11 -1.87 -6.67 -19.39
C GLU A 11 -2.33 -7.39 -20.66
N GLU A 12 -1.39 -7.67 -21.57
CA GLU A 12 -1.57 -8.69 -22.60
C GLU A 12 -1.92 -10.00 -21.89
N VAL A 13 -3.23 -10.20 -21.64
CA VAL A 13 -3.78 -11.41 -21.08
C VAL A 13 -3.50 -12.49 -22.10
N LYS A 14 -2.40 -13.22 -21.94
CA LYS A 14 -2.17 -14.46 -22.67
C LYS A 14 -3.33 -15.38 -22.31
N ALA A 15 -4.24 -15.55 -23.27
CA ALA A 15 -5.22 -16.60 -23.26
C ALA A 15 -4.48 -17.91 -22.98
N GLY A 16 -4.84 -18.61 -21.88
CA GLY A 16 -4.55 -20.03 -21.79
C GLY A 16 -5.17 -20.72 -23.02
N GLU A 17 -4.61 -21.85 -23.45
CA GLU A 17 -4.85 -22.50 -24.76
C GLU A 17 -6.33 -22.67 -25.18
N SER A 18 -7.28 -22.54 -24.24
CA SER A 18 -8.73 -22.67 -24.44
C SER A 18 -9.58 -21.45 -24.03
N ARG A 19 -8.99 -20.29 -23.68
CA ARG A 19 -9.75 -19.10 -23.26
C ARG A 19 -9.76 -18.00 -24.32
N GLN A 20 -10.94 -17.53 -24.72
CA GLN A 20 -11.05 -16.33 -25.54
C GLN A 20 -10.55 -15.09 -24.77
N ILE A 21 -9.78 -14.25 -25.46
CA ILE A 21 -9.36 -12.95 -24.94
C ILE A 21 -10.63 -12.11 -24.68
N PRO A 22 -10.84 -11.58 -23.46
CA PRO A 22 -12.00 -10.73 -23.18
C PRO A 22 -12.01 -9.49 -24.08
N THR A 23 -13.18 -9.05 -24.52
CA THR A 23 -13.30 -7.75 -25.20
C THR A 23 -12.96 -6.61 -24.23
N ILE A 24 -12.46 -5.48 -24.73
CA ILE A 24 -12.17 -4.28 -23.92
C ILE A 24 -13.40 -3.86 -23.09
N LYS A 25 -14.59 -3.91 -23.70
CA LYS A 25 -15.87 -3.66 -23.01
C LYS A 25 -16.09 -4.65 -21.87
N SER A 26 -15.91 -5.95 -22.10
CA SER A 26 -16.05 -6.97 -21.06
C SER A 26 -15.01 -6.81 -19.93
N TYR A 27 -13.82 -6.28 -20.23
CA TYR A 27 -12.80 -6.00 -19.23
C TYR A 27 -13.20 -4.79 -18.37
N LEU A 28 -13.64 -3.70 -18.99
CA LEU A 28 -14.08 -2.48 -18.29
C LEU A 28 -15.36 -2.70 -17.47
N ASP A 29 -16.26 -3.58 -17.93
CA ASP A 29 -17.48 -3.94 -17.20
C ASP A 29 -17.20 -4.82 -15.95
N ARG A 30 -15.97 -5.32 -15.75
CA ARG A 30 -15.59 -6.10 -14.56
C ARG A 30 -15.14 -5.19 -13.42
N THR A 31 -15.66 -5.45 -12.22
CA THR A 31 -15.10 -4.88 -10.99
C THR A 31 -13.70 -5.46 -10.75
N PRO A 32 -12.64 -4.64 -10.72
CA PRO A 32 -11.30 -5.13 -10.43
C PRO A 32 -11.25 -5.65 -8.98
N VAL A 33 -10.85 -6.91 -8.82
CA VAL A 33 -10.60 -7.50 -7.51
C VAL A 33 -9.16 -7.21 -7.13
N LEU A 34 -8.97 -6.44 -6.05
CA LEU A 34 -7.66 -6.10 -5.52
C LEU A 34 -7.39 -6.84 -4.21
N PHE A 35 -6.13 -7.13 -3.95
CA PHE A 35 -5.67 -7.81 -2.74
C PHE A 35 -5.06 -6.79 -1.80
N ASN A 36 -5.62 -6.64 -0.61
CA ASN A 36 -5.04 -5.78 0.42
C ASN A 36 -4.04 -6.60 1.26
N LEU A 37 -2.75 -6.38 1.01
CA LEU A 37 -1.68 -7.07 1.73
C LEU A 37 -1.35 -6.41 3.08
N SER A 38 -2.03 -5.31 3.42
CA SER A 38 -1.83 -4.56 4.67
C SER A 38 -2.75 -5.00 5.80
N TRP A 39 -3.72 -5.88 5.54
CA TRP A 39 -4.65 -6.38 6.56
C TRP A 39 -4.00 -6.91 7.84
N PRO A 40 -2.87 -7.62 7.80
CA PRO A 40 -2.21 -8.08 9.03
C PRO A 40 -1.78 -6.95 9.99
N LEU A 41 -1.65 -5.72 9.50
CA LEU A 41 -1.29 -4.56 10.31
C LEU A 41 -2.50 -3.84 10.91
N LEU A 42 -3.72 -4.17 10.48
CA LEU A 42 -4.94 -3.50 10.92
C LEU A 42 -5.35 -3.97 12.33
N GLY A 43 -5.77 -3.03 13.17
CA GLY A 43 -6.32 -3.33 14.50
C GLY A 43 -5.27 -3.79 15.53
N VAL A 44 -3.99 -3.71 15.19
CA VAL A 44 -2.90 -4.01 16.12
C VAL A 44 -2.75 -2.84 17.10
N PRO A 45 -2.80 -3.09 18.44
CA PRO A 45 -2.66 -2.02 19.44
C PRO A 45 -1.36 -1.22 19.30
N ASP A 46 -1.46 0.10 19.49
CA ASP A 46 -0.35 1.09 19.40
C ASP A 46 0.51 0.92 18.12
N THR A 47 -0.12 0.42 17.04
CA THR A 47 0.49 0.20 15.73
C THR A 47 -0.30 0.94 14.66
N GLY A 48 0.40 1.62 13.78
CA GLY A 48 -0.18 2.45 12.73
C GLY A 48 0.88 3.30 12.05
N SER A 49 0.51 3.92 10.94
CA SER A 49 1.36 4.87 10.23
C SER A 49 1.24 6.28 10.80
N ILE A 50 0.07 6.67 11.33
CA ILE A 50 -0.18 8.02 11.87
C ILE A 50 -0.64 7.95 13.33
N PHE A 51 -0.26 8.96 14.12
CA PHE A 51 -0.73 9.14 15.50
C PHE A 51 -1.71 10.31 15.59
N PHE A 52 -2.90 10.06 16.14
CA PHE A 52 -3.85 11.11 16.49
C PHE A 52 -3.85 11.33 18.01
N SER A 53 -3.67 12.58 18.41
CA SER A 53 -3.88 13.03 19.79
C SER A 53 -5.05 14.00 19.86
N GLY A 54 -6.03 13.71 20.70
CA GLY A 54 -7.15 14.60 20.99
C GLY A 54 -7.85 14.24 22.29
N ASP A 55 -8.92 14.98 22.61
CA ASP A 55 -9.61 14.89 23.90
C ASP A 55 -10.24 13.52 24.18
N SER A 56 -10.63 12.80 23.13
CA SER A 56 -11.35 11.52 23.25
C SER A 56 -10.45 10.29 23.18
N ALA A 57 -9.32 10.35 22.46
CA ALA A 57 -8.43 9.20 22.30
C ALA A 57 -7.03 9.60 21.78
N ASN A 58 -6.03 8.82 22.21
CA ASN A 58 -4.65 8.91 21.74
C ASN A 58 -4.29 7.59 21.04
N THR A 59 -4.48 7.52 19.72
CA THR A 59 -4.39 6.25 18.97
C THR A 59 -3.42 6.31 17.79
N MET A 60 -2.67 5.23 17.63
CA MET A 60 -2.02 4.91 16.36
C MET A 60 -3.06 4.33 15.40
N ASN A 61 -3.04 4.77 14.14
CA ASN A 61 -3.97 4.32 13.11
C ASN A 61 -3.23 3.96 11.82
N LEU A 62 -3.73 2.96 11.10
CA LEU A 62 -3.20 2.51 9.82
C LEU A 62 -4.05 3.06 8.68
N PHE A 63 -3.60 4.16 8.06
CA PHE A 63 -4.29 4.75 6.91
C PHE A 63 -3.56 4.49 5.59
N ASP A 64 -2.24 4.37 5.65
CA ASP A 64 -1.40 4.04 4.49
C ASP A 64 -1.42 2.52 4.26
N GLN A 65 -1.69 2.08 3.03
CA GLN A 65 -1.87 0.67 2.69
C GLN A 65 -1.32 0.34 1.30
N PHE A 66 -0.77 -0.87 1.15
CA PHE A 66 -0.54 -1.52 -0.14
C PHE A 66 -1.73 -2.41 -0.51
N ILE A 67 -2.36 -2.06 -1.63
CA ILE A 67 -3.43 -2.81 -2.29
C ILE A 67 -2.94 -3.13 -3.70
N VAL A 68 -2.90 -4.41 -4.06
CA VAL A 68 -2.23 -4.88 -5.29
C VAL A 68 -3.19 -5.57 -6.25
N SER A 69 -2.85 -5.56 -7.54
CA SER A 69 -3.57 -6.30 -8.58
C SER A 69 -3.36 -7.80 -8.44
N ARG A 70 -4.22 -8.58 -9.12
CA ARG A 70 -4.08 -10.03 -9.24
C ARG A 70 -2.73 -10.42 -9.85
N GLY A 71 -2.31 -9.74 -10.93
CA GLY A 71 -1.05 -10.00 -11.62
C GLY A 71 0.15 -9.86 -10.67
N LEU A 72 0.22 -8.76 -9.92
CA LEU A 72 1.30 -8.53 -8.97
C LEU A 72 1.24 -9.47 -7.75
N HIS A 73 0.05 -9.91 -7.33
CA HIS A 73 -0.08 -10.89 -6.25
C HIS A 73 0.42 -12.28 -6.64
N PHE A 74 0.09 -12.74 -7.85
CA PHE A 74 0.44 -14.07 -8.33
C PHE A 74 1.78 -14.14 -9.08
N GLY A 75 2.34 -13.01 -9.54
CA GLY A 75 3.59 -12.99 -10.29
C GLY A 75 3.42 -13.11 -11.81
N GLU A 76 2.23 -12.83 -12.35
CA GLU A 76 1.90 -13.19 -13.74
C GLU A 76 2.68 -12.41 -14.81
N SER A 77 3.28 -11.25 -14.44
CA SER A 77 4.02 -10.37 -15.34
C SER A 77 5.51 -10.22 -14.98
N GLY A 78 6.10 -11.21 -14.31
CA GLY A 78 7.52 -11.21 -13.92
C GLY A 78 7.85 -10.40 -12.66
N LEU A 79 6.82 -9.87 -11.99
CA LEU A 79 6.93 -9.19 -10.69
C LEU A 79 5.90 -9.76 -9.71
N LYS A 80 6.32 -10.03 -8.49
CA LYS A 80 5.48 -10.59 -7.42
C LYS A 80 5.62 -9.83 -6.11
N ALA A 81 4.51 -9.35 -5.56
CA ALA A 81 4.49 -8.83 -4.20
C ALA A 81 4.72 -9.98 -3.20
N ARG A 82 5.72 -9.82 -2.33
CA ARG A 82 6.04 -10.82 -1.31
C ARG A 82 4.99 -10.76 -0.20
N ALA A 83 4.12 -11.76 -0.14
CA ALA A 83 3.12 -11.89 0.91
C ALA A 83 3.78 -11.84 2.30
N GLY A 84 3.17 -11.09 3.22
CA GLY A 84 3.69 -10.92 4.59
C GLY A 84 4.89 -9.97 4.72
N SER A 85 5.38 -9.36 3.63
CA SER A 85 6.47 -8.36 3.70
C SER A 85 6.00 -6.94 4.02
N VAL A 86 4.69 -6.70 4.06
CA VAL A 86 4.15 -5.37 4.34
C VAL A 86 4.44 -5.01 5.79
N GLN A 87 5.11 -3.87 6.01
CA GLN A 87 5.48 -3.40 7.34
C GLN A 87 5.40 -1.87 7.44
N ILE A 88 5.21 -1.36 8.66
CA ILE A 88 5.38 0.06 8.96
C ILE A 88 6.85 0.28 9.33
N PHE A 89 7.56 1.03 8.49
CA PHE A 89 8.95 1.40 8.72
C PHE A 89 9.02 2.57 9.72
N ARG A 90 9.73 2.37 10.83
CA ARG A 90 9.82 3.32 11.93
C ARG A 90 11.27 3.79 12.11
N PRO A 91 11.79 4.62 11.19
CA PRO A 91 13.16 5.13 11.32
C PRO A 91 13.31 5.88 12.65
N THR A 92 14.46 5.68 13.31
CA THR A 92 14.74 6.22 14.65
C THR A 92 14.60 7.73 14.72
N ASP A 93 14.96 8.42 13.64
CA ASP A 93 14.93 9.87 13.55
C ASP A 93 13.49 10.42 13.45
N MET A 94 12.55 9.61 12.97
CA MET A 94 11.11 9.93 12.94
C MET A 94 10.42 9.50 14.24
N ALA A 95 10.83 8.35 14.80
CA ALA A 95 10.21 7.73 15.96
C ALA A 95 10.82 8.23 17.29
N THR A 96 10.83 9.55 17.49
CA THR A 96 11.50 10.18 18.65
C THR A 96 10.69 10.11 19.96
N GLY A 97 11.40 10.06 21.09
CA GLY A 97 10.81 10.04 22.44
C GLY A 97 10.43 8.64 22.93
N SER A 98 9.98 8.52 24.18
CA SER A 98 9.72 7.23 24.85
C SER A 98 8.67 6.37 24.17
N LYS A 99 7.64 7.01 23.57
CA LYS A 99 6.55 6.32 22.87
C LYS A 99 6.83 6.06 21.38
N ARG A 100 7.95 6.55 20.84
CA ARG A 100 8.38 6.30 19.44
C ARG A 100 7.29 6.56 18.38
N ARG A 101 6.61 7.71 18.46
CA ARG A 101 5.50 8.12 17.59
C ARG A 101 5.98 9.11 16.51
N PRO A 102 5.36 9.11 15.31
CA PRO A 102 5.68 10.11 14.30
C PRO A 102 5.16 11.49 14.74
N LYS A 103 5.76 12.55 14.21
CA LYS A 103 5.40 13.94 14.54
C LYS A 103 5.36 14.76 13.26
N SER A 104 4.37 15.63 13.15
CA SER A 104 4.23 16.51 11.99
C SER A 104 5.46 17.39 11.79
N PHE A 105 5.78 17.64 10.52
CA PHE A 105 6.77 18.64 10.13
C PHE A 105 6.46 20.01 10.76
N ASP A 106 7.46 20.64 11.36
CA ASP A 106 7.30 22.00 11.86
C ASP A 106 7.57 23.01 10.73
N LYS A 107 6.49 23.60 10.22
CA LYS A 107 6.53 24.60 9.13
C LYS A 107 7.25 25.90 9.52
N LYS A 108 7.37 26.22 10.82
CA LYS A 108 8.04 27.44 11.31
C LYS A 108 9.55 27.22 11.39
N THR A 109 9.98 26.16 12.07
CA THR A 109 11.42 25.86 12.22
C THR A 109 12.03 25.16 11.00
N LYS A 110 11.19 24.69 10.06
CA LYS A 110 11.57 23.88 8.89
C LYS A 110 12.29 22.58 9.28
N LYS A 111 11.94 22.02 10.43
CA LYS A 111 12.55 20.79 10.97
C LYS A 111 11.50 19.69 11.12
N GLY A 112 11.97 18.45 11.14
CA GLY A 112 11.14 17.26 11.26
C GLY A 112 10.94 16.55 9.93
N PHE A 113 10.03 15.58 9.93
CA PHE A 113 9.73 14.69 8.80
C PHE A 113 8.22 14.72 8.52
N SER A 114 7.60 13.60 8.17
CA SER A 114 6.14 13.47 8.10
C SER A 114 5.55 13.01 9.45
N ASP A 115 4.29 13.35 9.69
CA ASP A 115 3.44 12.74 10.71
C ASP A 115 2.96 11.32 10.38
N HIS A 116 3.26 10.83 9.18
CA HIS A 116 3.07 9.45 8.79
C HIS A 116 4.43 8.73 8.77
N PHE A 117 4.48 7.56 9.41
CA PHE A 117 5.53 6.59 9.15
C PHE A 117 5.38 6.02 7.73
N PRO A 118 6.50 5.82 7.00
CA PRO A 118 6.46 5.08 5.75
C PRO A 118 5.96 3.65 5.96
N ILE A 119 5.30 3.10 4.93
CA ILE A 119 5.03 1.68 4.82
C ILE A 119 5.89 1.09 3.71
N GLU A 120 6.36 -0.14 3.90
CA GLU A 120 7.25 -0.84 2.97
C GLU A 120 6.63 -2.17 2.57
N MET A 121 6.95 -2.62 1.35
CA MET A 121 6.60 -3.93 0.83
C MET A 121 7.74 -4.39 -0.10
N MET A 122 8.09 -5.67 -0.04
CA MET A 122 9.05 -6.24 -0.98
C MET A 122 8.35 -6.72 -2.25
N ILE A 123 8.96 -6.44 -3.41
CA ILE A 123 8.55 -6.96 -4.71
C ILE A 123 9.72 -7.77 -5.26
N ASP A 124 9.44 -9.01 -5.62
CA ASP A 124 10.40 -9.96 -6.20
C ASP A 124 10.24 -9.99 -7.72
N THR A 125 11.34 -10.15 -8.44
CA THR A 125 11.31 -10.58 -9.85
C THR A 125 11.08 -12.09 -9.91
N VAL A 126 10.17 -12.55 -10.76
CA VAL A 126 9.78 -13.98 -10.89
C VAL A 126 9.82 -14.48 -12.31
#